data_AF-A0A292ZGL7-F1
#
_entry.id   AF-A0A292ZGL7-F1
#
_cell.length_a   1.000
_cell.length_b   1.000
_cell.length_c   1.000
_cell.angle_alpha   90.00
_cell.angle_beta   90.00
_cell.angle_gamma   90.00
#
_symmetry.space_group_name_H-M   'P 1'
#
loop_
_entity.id
_entity.type
_entity.pdbx_description
1 polymer ?
#
loop_
_entity_poly.entity_id
_entity_poly.type
_entity_poly.pdbx_seq_one_letter_code
_entity_poly.pdbx_strand_id
1 'polypeptide(L)'
;MHTSMKVLLAGAALLGAAAASQPPSRPGMDRHRIAVQRFGNDAPWYEQRIPFFESADPRIDAVYHYRWSLFRAHQRDLGEEGFISTEFLDDVDWQRHPYASLNDATGFHLAEGRWLNDRRYADDYLNFMYASGGNDRHFTDYMADSVWGRYLGSGPITGGVEV
;
A
#
# COMPACT_ATOMS: atom_id res chain seq x y z
N MET A 1 9.48 -25.22 -73.73
CA MET A 1 9.28 -25.34 -72.27
C MET A 1 8.77 -23.99 -71.78
N HIS A 2 7.60 -24.00 -71.14
CA HIS A 2 6.80 -22.82 -70.78
C HIS A 2 7.46 -22.00 -69.65
N THR A 3 7.57 -20.69 -69.82
CA THR A 3 7.88 -19.76 -68.71
C THR A 3 6.64 -18.91 -68.45
N SER A 4 5.95 -19.19 -67.35
CA SER A 4 4.73 -18.49 -66.93
C SER A 4 5.03 -17.09 -66.41
N MET A 5 4.38 -16.09 -67.02
CA MET A 5 4.39 -14.70 -66.58
C MET A 5 3.45 -14.54 -65.38
N LYS A 6 4.01 -14.30 -64.18
CA LYS A 6 3.24 -14.02 -62.96
C LYS A 6 2.88 -12.54 -62.93
N VAL A 7 1.61 -12.22 -63.17
CA VAL A 7 1.04 -10.89 -62.88
C VAL A 7 0.76 -10.82 -61.38
N LEU A 8 1.48 -9.97 -60.64
CA LEU A 8 1.10 -9.60 -59.28
C LEU A 8 0.14 -8.42 -59.33
N LEU A 9 -1.13 -8.63 -58.97
CA LEU A 9 -2.05 -7.56 -58.60
C LEU A 9 -1.69 -7.10 -57.18
N ALA A 10 -1.25 -5.84 -57.04
CA ALA A 10 -1.14 -5.18 -55.75
C ALA A 10 -2.51 -4.59 -55.37
N GLY A 11 -3.27 -5.28 -54.51
CA GLY A 11 -4.45 -4.72 -53.85
C GLY A 11 -4.02 -3.87 -52.66
N ALA A 12 -4.14 -2.54 -52.77
CA ALA A 12 -3.96 -1.64 -51.64
C ALA A 12 -5.19 -1.70 -50.74
N ALA A 13 -5.11 -2.46 -49.64
CA ALA A 13 -6.11 -2.40 -48.58
C ALA A 13 -5.89 -1.12 -47.76
N LEU A 14 -6.74 -0.10 -47.99
CA LEU A 14 -6.86 1.06 -47.13
C LEU A 14 -7.49 0.61 -45.81
N LEU A 15 -6.65 0.27 -44.83
CA LEU A 15 -7.06 0.14 -43.43
C LEU A 15 -7.40 1.53 -42.90
N GLY A 16 -8.68 1.90 -42.96
CA GLY A 16 -9.22 3.05 -42.25
C GLY A 16 -9.11 2.80 -40.74
N ALA A 17 -8.08 3.35 -40.11
CA ALA A 17 -8.01 3.45 -38.66
C ALA A 17 -9.07 4.46 -38.21
N ALA A 18 -10.26 3.97 -37.85
CA ALA A 18 -11.19 4.76 -37.05
C ALA A 18 -10.52 4.99 -35.70
N ALA A 19 -9.96 6.18 -35.50
CA ALA A 19 -9.48 6.61 -34.20
C ALA A 19 -10.66 6.59 -33.23
N ALA A 20 -10.72 5.55 -32.40
CA ALA A 20 -11.68 5.50 -31.32
C ALA A 20 -11.45 6.74 -30.45
N SER A 21 -12.42 7.64 -30.41
CA SER A 21 -12.39 8.81 -29.55
C SER A 21 -12.20 8.33 -28.12
N GLN A 22 -11.05 8.68 -27.51
CA GLN A 22 -10.83 8.41 -26.10
C GLN A 22 -11.98 9.03 -25.29
N PRO A 23 -12.59 8.29 -24.35
CA PRO A 23 -13.59 8.88 -23.48
C PRO A 23 -12.96 10.07 -22.74
N PRO A 24 -13.74 11.13 -22.46
CA PRO A 24 -13.23 12.29 -21.75
C PRO A 24 -12.55 11.85 -20.45
N SER A 25 -11.32 12.29 -20.23
CA SER A 25 -10.60 12.05 -18.98
C SER A 25 -11.44 12.59 -17.84
N ARG A 26 -11.86 11.72 -16.92
CA ARG A 26 -12.50 12.18 -15.68
C ARG A 26 -11.53 13.14 -14.98
N PRO A 27 -12.01 14.28 -14.45
CA PRO A 27 -11.19 15.11 -13.57
C PRO A 27 -10.55 14.22 -12.50
N GLY A 28 -9.26 14.38 -12.28
CA GLY A 28 -8.57 13.67 -11.19
C GLY A 28 -9.25 13.96 -9.86
N MET A 29 -9.26 12.97 -8.97
CA MET A 29 -9.80 13.09 -7.62
C MET A 29 -9.15 14.27 -6.88
N ASP A 30 -9.96 15.14 -6.27
CA ASP A 30 -9.47 16.26 -5.46
C ASP A 30 -9.05 15.76 -4.06
N ARG A 31 -7.81 15.28 -3.99
CA ARG A 31 -7.21 14.71 -2.76
C ARG A 31 -7.12 15.72 -1.64
N HIS A 32 -6.78 16.98 -1.93
CA HIS A 32 -6.63 18.02 -0.92
C HIS A 32 -7.98 18.32 -0.26
N ARG A 33 -9.05 18.49 -1.04
CA ARG A 33 -10.40 18.65 -0.51
C ARG A 33 -10.80 17.49 0.39
N ILE A 34 -10.59 16.24 -0.07
CA ILE A 34 -10.94 15.06 0.73
C ILE A 34 -10.14 15.03 2.03
N ALA A 35 -8.84 15.33 1.98
CA ALA A 35 -7.99 15.31 3.16
C ALA A 35 -8.44 16.32 4.21
N VAL A 36 -8.68 17.57 3.80
CA VAL A 36 -9.19 18.62 4.69
C VAL A 36 -10.55 18.22 5.28
N GLN A 37 -11.46 17.67 4.46
CA GLN A 37 -12.78 17.25 4.92
C GLN A 37 -12.76 16.06 5.89
N ARG A 38 -11.85 15.09 5.69
CA ARG A 38 -11.81 13.84 6.47
C ARG A 38 -10.91 13.94 7.69
N PHE A 39 -9.87 14.77 7.65
CA PHE A 39 -8.81 14.79 8.66
C PHE A 39 -8.53 16.18 9.27
N GLY A 40 -9.13 17.26 8.74
CA GLY A 40 -8.97 18.60 9.30
C GLY A 40 -7.51 19.04 9.42
N ASN A 41 -7.08 19.45 10.62
CA ASN A 41 -5.71 19.93 10.88
C ASN A 41 -4.63 18.88 10.58
N ASP A 42 -5.00 17.60 10.60
CA ASP A 42 -4.11 16.49 10.32
C ASP A 42 -3.95 16.17 8.83
N ALA A 43 -4.72 16.83 7.94
CA ALA A 43 -4.70 16.60 6.50
C ALA A 43 -3.29 16.54 5.88
N PRO A 44 -2.32 17.42 6.24
CA PRO A 44 -0.98 17.38 5.66
C PRO A 44 -0.25 16.05 5.83
N TRP A 45 -0.51 15.33 6.93
CA TRP A 45 0.10 14.01 7.15
C TRP A 45 -0.44 12.98 6.15
N TYR A 46 -1.77 12.95 5.96
CA TYR A 46 -2.47 11.98 5.12
C TYR A 46 -2.30 12.24 3.63
N GLU A 47 -2.33 13.51 3.20
CA GLU A 47 -2.23 13.88 1.78
C GLU A 47 -1.05 13.24 1.06
N GLN A 48 0.09 13.15 1.76
CA GLN A 48 1.31 12.58 1.23
C GLN A 48 1.41 11.06 1.41
N ARG A 49 0.66 10.48 2.36
CA ARG A 49 0.91 9.13 2.85
C ARG A 49 -0.12 8.09 2.47
N ILE A 50 -1.38 8.46 2.29
CA ILE A 50 -2.43 7.48 1.99
C ILE A 50 -2.85 7.53 0.51
N PRO A 51 -3.32 6.41 -0.05
CA PRO A 51 -4.16 6.44 -1.23
C PRO A 51 -5.50 7.09 -0.87
N PHE A 52 -6.04 7.90 -1.78
CA PHE A 52 -7.37 8.48 -1.62
C PHE A 52 -8.40 7.66 -2.40
N PHE A 53 -9.62 7.60 -1.87
CA PHE A 53 -10.70 6.79 -2.38
C PHE A 53 -12.01 7.58 -2.38
N GLU A 54 -12.81 7.41 -3.43
CA GLU A 54 -14.20 7.89 -3.49
C GLU A 54 -15.03 6.82 -4.18
N SER A 55 -16.29 6.69 -3.76
CA SER A 55 -17.23 5.74 -4.33
C SER A 55 -18.64 6.33 -4.40
N ALA A 56 -19.58 5.54 -4.92
CA ALA A 56 -21.00 5.92 -4.94
C ALA A 56 -21.68 5.81 -3.56
N ASP A 57 -21.08 5.12 -2.57
CA ASP A 57 -21.62 5.02 -1.22
C ASP A 57 -20.76 5.84 -0.23
N PRO A 58 -21.27 6.99 0.26
CA PRO A 58 -20.50 7.85 1.15
C PRO A 58 -20.14 7.20 2.49
N ARG A 59 -20.80 6.09 2.87
CA ARG A 59 -20.44 5.33 4.09
C ARG A 59 -19.17 4.51 3.89
N ILE A 60 -18.95 3.95 2.69
CA ILE A 60 -17.70 3.25 2.37
C ILE A 60 -16.56 4.26 2.41
N ASP A 61 -16.74 5.44 1.81
CA ASP A 61 -15.75 6.50 1.84
C ASP A 61 -15.44 6.95 3.27
N ALA A 62 -16.46 7.07 4.13
CA ALA A 62 -16.26 7.43 5.54
C ALA A 62 -15.44 6.36 6.29
N VAL A 63 -15.79 5.08 6.13
CA VAL A 63 -15.06 3.97 6.78
C VAL A 63 -13.63 3.87 6.25
N TYR A 64 -13.42 4.01 4.95
CA TYR A 64 -12.08 3.97 4.34
C TYR A 64 -11.13 4.97 4.98
N HIS A 65 -11.55 6.24 5.07
CA HIS A 65 -10.71 7.28 5.65
C HIS A 65 -10.60 7.15 7.16
N TYR A 66 -11.66 6.72 7.85
CA TYR A 66 -11.60 6.45 9.29
C TYR A 66 -10.58 5.36 9.63
N ARG A 67 -10.49 4.28 8.83
CA ARG A 67 -9.50 3.22 9.03
C ARG A 67 -8.07 3.71 8.88
N TRP A 68 -7.81 4.68 8.00
CA TRP A 68 -6.50 5.33 7.92
C TRP A 68 -6.17 6.14 9.18
N SER A 69 -7.16 6.79 9.81
CA SER A 69 -6.95 7.44 11.10
C SER A 69 -6.61 6.45 12.20
N LEU A 70 -7.26 5.28 12.23
CA LEU A 70 -6.91 4.20 13.15
C LEU A 70 -5.49 3.70 12.89
N PHE A 71 -5.16 3.38 11.63
CA PHE A 71 -3.82 2.93 11.28
C PHE A 71 -2.74 3.92 11.74
N ARG A 72 -2.94 5.23 11.50
CA ARG A 72 -2.03 6.28 11.97
C ARG A 72 -1.91 6.30 13.50
N ALA A 73 -3.03 6.20 14.23
CA ALA A 73 -3.03 6.22 15.69
C ALA A 73 -2.21 5.07 16.30
N HIS A 74 -2.13 3.94 15.60
CA HIS A 74 -1.34 2.78 16.01
C HIS A 74 0.14 2.83 15.60
N GLN A 75 0.58 3.86 14.86
CA GLN A 75 2.00 4.01 14.53
C GLN A 75 2.77 4.52 15.75
N ARG A 76 3.56 3.64 16.37
CA ARG A 76 4.39 3.96 17.53
C ARG A 76 5.83 4.17 17.09
N ASP A 77 6.36 5.35 17.42
CA ASP A 77 7.76 5.72 17.20
C ASP A 77 8.62 5.12 18.34
N LEU A 78 9.60 4.31 17.98
CA LEU A 78 10.52 3.63 18.89
C LEU A 78 11.88 4.33 18.98
N GLY A 79 12.05 5.48 18.34
CA GLY A 79 13.32 6.18 18.22
C GLY A 79 14.24 5.52 17.20
N GLU A 80 15.43 5.10 17.63
CA GLU A 80 16.44 4.51 16.75
C GLU A 80 16.01 3.16 16.15
N GLU A 81 15.08 2.45 16.80
CA GLU A 81 14.48 1.20 16.31
C GLU A 81 13.37 1.40 15.26
N GLY A 82 13.03 2.66 14.94
CA GLY A 82 12.06 3.00 13.90
C GLY A 82 10.60 2.94 14.37
N PHE A 83 9.69 2.58 13.48
CA PHE A 83 8.25 2.51 13.74
C PHE A 83 7.70 1.08 13.80
N ILE A 84 6.70 0.87 14.66
CA ILE A 84 5.83 -0.32 14.66
C ILE A 84 4.36 0.08 14.62
N SER A 85 3.49 -0.86 14.26
CA SER A 85 2.04 -0.75 14.51
C SER A 85 1.66 -1.55 15.75
N THR A 86 1.04 -0.92 16.75
CA THR A 86 0.56 -1.64 17.94
C THR A 86 -0.82 -2.26 17.71
N GLU A 87 -1.12 -3.36 18.40
CA GLU A 87 -2.47 -3.95 18.40
C GLU A 87 -3.41 -3.15 19.32
N PHE A 88 -2.95 -2.83 20.52
CA PHE A 88 -3.66 -2.02 21.49
C PHE A 88 -3.09 -0.61 21.53
N LEU A 89 -3.97 0.40 21.66
CA LEU A 89 -3.54 1.80 21.74
C LEU A 89 -2.96 2.10 23.13
N ASP A 90 -3.69 1.69 24.16
CA ASP A 90 -3.26 1.71 25.55
C ASP A 90 -2.45 0.44 25.87
N ASP A 91 -1.55 0.54 26.85
CA ASP A 91 -0.74 -0.59 27.26
C ASP A 91 -1.57 -1.67 27.98
N VAL A 92 -1.31 -2.94 27.68
CA VAL A 92 -1.99 -4.12 28.24
C VAL A 92 -1.00 -5.09 28.90
N ASP A 93 -1.45 -5.86 29.89
CA ASP A 93 -0.57 -6.68 30.76
C ASP A 93 0.20 -7.81 30.04
N TRP A 94 -0.26 -8.24 28.86
CA TRP A 94 0.35 -9.32 28.07
C TRP A 94 1.22 -8.82 26.91
N GLN A 95 1.39 -7.51 26.77
CA GLN A 95 2.23 -6.96 25.71
C GLN A 95 3.72 -7.16 26.01
N ARG A 96 4.56 -7.10 24.96
CA ARG A 96 6.02 -7.09 25.17
C ARG A 96 6.53 -5.69 25.51
N HIS A 97 7.33 -5.59 26.55
CA HIS A 97 8.05 -4.38 26.90
C HIS A 97 9.38 -4.28 26.13
N PRO A 98 9.85 -3.05 25.82
CA PRO A 98 9.26 -1.75 26.20
C PRO A 98 8.23 -1.21 25.20
N TYR A 99 8.01 -1.85 24.05
CA TYR A 99 7.35 -1.21 22.91
C TYR A 99 5.87 -1.54 22.71
N ALA A 100 5.27 -2.40 23.53
CA ALA A 100 3.93 -2.98 23.35
C ALA A 100 3.77 -3.78 22.05
N SER A 101 4.84 -4.43 21.60
CA SER A 101 4.79 -5.24 20.39
C SER A 101 4.12 -6.59 20.66
N LEU A 102 3.27 -7.02 19.73
CA LEU A 102 2.63 -8.33 19.69
C LEU A 102 2.75 -8.88 18.25
N ASN A 103 3.25 -10.11 18.11
CA ASN A 103 3.65 -10.65 16.80
C ASN A 103 2.46 -11.22 16.00
N ASP A 104 1.37 -11.62 16.66
CA ASP A 104 0.13 -12.13 16.05
C ASP A 104 -0.54 -11.14 15.09
N ALA A 105 -0.58 -9.86 15.46
CA ALA A 105 -1.23 -8.81 14.67
C ALA A 105 -0.36 -8.32 13.49
N THR A 106 0.93 -8.65 13.48
CA THR A 106 1.91 -8.05 12.57
C THR A 106 1.57 -8.27 11.10
N GLY A 107 1.09 -9.47 10.74
CA GLY A 107 0.64 -9.74 9.37
C GLY A 107 -0.47 -8.79 8.92
N PHE A 108 -1.47 -8.55 9.78
CA PHE A 108 -2.57 -7.63 9.46
C PHE A 108 -2.07 -6.21 9.27
N HIS A 109 -1.17 -5.77 10.15
CA HIS A 109 -0.58 -4.43 10.10
C HIS A 109 0.22 -4.20 8.82
N LEU A 110 1.07 -5.16 8.42
CA LEU A 110 1.84 -5.08 7.19
C LEU A 110 0.95 -5.14 5.95
N ALA A 111 -0.13 -5.92 5.98
CA ALA A 111 -1.08 -6.03 4.88
C ALA A 111 -1.86 -4.72 4.65
N GLU A 112 -2.12 -3.92 5.69
CA GLU A 112 -2.69 -2.57 5.56
C GLU A 112 -1.59 -1.56 5.21
N GLY A 113 -0.49 -1.57 5.96
CA GLY A 113 0.62 -0.62 5.85
C GLY A 113 1.34 -0.65 4.51
N ARG A 114 1.28 -1.75 3.76
CA ARG A 114 1.82 -1.83 2.39
C ARG A 114 1.18 -0.84 1.42
N TRP A 115 -0.01 -0.32 1.73
CA TRP A 115 -0.68 0.68 0.90
C TRP A 115 -0.26 2.11 1.22
N LEU A 116 0.50 2.33 2.29
CA LEU A 116 1.03 3.64 2.63
C LEU A 116 2.14 4.02 1.62
N ASN A 117 2.06 5.24 1.07
CA ASN A 117 3.06 5.77 0.16
C ASN A 117 4.43 5.97 0.84
N ASP A 118 4.41 6.22 2.16
CA ASP A 118 5.60 6.34 2.99
C ASP A 118 6.03 4.95 3.48
N ARG A 119 7.03 4.39 2.81
CA ARG A 119 7.47 3.00 3.04
C ARG A 119 8.07 2.75 4.42
N ARG A 120 8.55 3.81 5.08
CA ARG A 120 9.30 3.75 6.33
C ARG A 120 8.58 2.92 7.39
N TYR A 121 7.27 3.11 7.56
CA TYR A 121 6.50 2.41 8.59
C TYR A 121 6.50 0.89 8.42
N ALA A 122 6.43 0.40 7.18
CA ALA A 122 6.47 -1.03 6.92
C ALA A 122 7.91 -1.57 6.93
N ASP A 123 8.89 -0.81 6.44
CA ASP A 123 10.30 -1.22 6.46
C ASP A 123 10.84 -1.31 7.89
N ASP A 124 10.61 -0.29 8.70
CA ASP A 124 11.04 -0.24 10.10
C ASP A 124 10.38 -1.38 10.90
N TYR A 125 9.08 -1.62 10.70
CA TYR A 125 8.38 -2.67 11.42
C TYR A 125 8.90 -4.07 11.06
N LEU A 126 9.25 -4.29 9.79
CA LEU A 126 9.90 -5.53 9.35
C LEU A 126 11.29 -5.70 9.94
N ASN A 127 12.09 -4.64 9.97
CA ASN A 127 13.41 -4.65 10.59
C ASN A 127 13.29 -4.95 12.09
N PHE A 128 12.37 -4.30 12.79
CA PHE A 128 12.11 -4.57 14.20
C PHE A 128 11.75 -6.04 14.45
N MET A 129 10.87 -6.61 13.62
CA MET A 129 10.39 -7.97 13.77
C MET A 129 11.44 -9.03 13.45
N TYR A 130 12.21 -8.86 12.38
CA TYR A 130 13.16 -9.86 11.90
C TYR A 130 14.60 -9.64 12.38
N ALA A 131 15.02 -8.40 12.64
CA ALA A 131 16.40 -8.08 13.02
C ALA A 131 16.54 -7.65 14.49
N SER A 132 15.59 -6.90 15.04
CA SER A 132 15.66 -6.39 16.44
C SER A 132 15.00 -7.31 17.48
N GLY A 133 14.61 -8.54 17.11
CA GLY A 133 14.04 -9.52 18.05
C GLY A 133 12.56 -9.30 18.40
N GLY A 134 11.82 -8.54 17.58
CA GLY A 134 10.39 -8.31 17.73
C GLY A 134 9.55 -9.58 17.60
N ASN A 135 9.96 -10.54 16.76
CA ASN A 135 9.31 -11.84 16.60
C ASN A 135 10.02 -12.95 17.41
N ASP A 136 9.55 -13.18 18.63
CA ASP A 136 9.92 -14.30 19.51
C ASP A 136 9.07 -15.56 19.29
N ARG A 137 8.16 -15.54 18.30
CA ARG A 137 7.27 -16.64 17.89
C ARG A 137 6.31 -17.13 18.98
N HIS A 138 5.91 -16.27 19.93
CA HIS A 138 4.96 -16.68 20.98
C HIS A 138 3.51 -16.81 20.47
N PHE A 139 3.14 -16.13 19.38
CA PHE A 139 1.93 -16.41 18.61
C PHE A 139 2.22 -16.87 17.19
N THR A 140 1.26 -17.60 16.62
CA THR A 140 1.23 -17.91 15.18
C THR A 140 1.07 -16.63 14.38
N ASP A 141 1.89 -16.47 13.34
CA ASP A 141 1.84 -15.33 12.44
C ASP A 141 1.86 -15.76 10.96
N TYR A 142 1.46 -14.84 10.08
CA TYR A 142 1.54 -14.98 8.61
C TYR A 142 2.36 -13.83 8.00
N MET A 143 3.34 -13.32 8.75
CA MET A 143 4.14 -12.14 8.40
C MET A 143 4.84 -12.30 7.04
N ALA A 144 5.34 -13.51 6.75
CA ALA A 144 6.01 -13.81 5.49
C ALA A 144 5.10 -13.62 4.26
N ASP A 145 3.81 -14.00 4.33
CA ASP A 145 2.84 -13.74 3.26
C ASP A 145 2.59 -12.24 3.09
N SER A 146 2.51 -11.51 4.20
CA SER A 146 2.31 -10.05 4.16
C SER A 146 3.52 -9.31 3.57
N VAL A 147 4.74 -9.77 3.89
CA VAL A 147 5.99 -9.29 3.27
C VAL A 147 5.97 -9.52 1.76
N TRP A 148 5.55 -10.70 1.32
CA TRP A 148 5.42 -11.01 -0.10
C TRP A 148 4.40 -10.10 -0.78
N GLY A 149 3.22 -9.92 -0.18
CA GLY A 149 2.20 -9.00 -0.70
C GLY A 149 2.70 -7.55 -0.80
N ARG A 150 3.51 -7.10 0.17
CA ARG A 150 4.17 -5.80 0.11
C ARG A 150 5.16 -5.71 -1.06
N TYR A 151 6.00 -6.72 -1.25
CA TYR A 151 6.93 -6.77 -2.39
C TYR A 151 6.19 -6.64 -3.73
N LEU A 152 5.07 -7.33 -3.89
CA LEU A 152 4.26 -7.25 -5.12
C LEU A 152 3.70 -5.85 -5.39
N GLY A 153 3.29 -5.12 -4.35
CA GLY A 153 2.70 -3.79 -4.50
C GLY A 153 3.72 -2.67 -4.64
N SER A 154 4.91 -2.84 -4.05
CA SER A 154 5.83 -1.73 -3.83
C SER A 154 7.26 -2.00 -4.33
N GLY A 155 7.62 -3.23 -4.67
CA GLY A 155 9.00 -3.63 -4.97
C GLY A 155 9.84 -3.91 -3.71
N PRO A 156 11.15 -4.14 -3.87
CA PRO A 156 12.04 -4.61 -2.80
C PRO A 156 12.12 -3.66 -1.61
N ILE A 157 12.44 -4.21 -0.43
CA ILE A 157 12.78 -3.45 0.78
C ILE A 157 14.02 -2.60 0.48
N THR A 158 13.96 -1.30 0.78
CA THR A 158 15.11 -0.40 0.67
C THR A 158 15.87 -0.42 1.99
N GLY A 159 17.03 -1.07 2.00
CA GLY A 159 17.80 -1.37 3.22
C GLY A 159 17.82 -2.88 3.42
N GLY A 160 18.92 -3.54 3.06
CA GLY A 160 19.00 -5.00 3.05
C GLY A 160 18.80 -5.58 4.45
N VAL A 161 17.91 -6.56 4.55
CA VAL A 161 17.93 -7.55 5.63
C VAL A 161 18.64 -8.76 5.05
N GLU A 162 19.91 -8.95 5.38
CA GLU A 162 20.55 -10.26 5.22
C GLU A 162 20.02 -11.16 6.34
N VAL A 163 19.37 -12.26 5.94
CA VAL A 163 18.94 -13.35 6.83
C VAL A 163 20.07 -14.32 7.10
#